data_AF-A0A6B8VBJ8-F1
#
_entry.id   AF-A0A6B8VBJ8-F1
#
_cell.length_a   1.000
_cell.length_b   1.000
_cell.length_c   1.000
_cell.angle_alpha   90.00
_cell.angle_beta   90.00
_cell.angle_gamma   90.00
#
_symmetry.space_group_name_H-M   'P 1'
#
loop_
_entity.id
_entity.type
_entity.pdbx_description
1 polymer ?
#
loop_
_entity_poly.entity_id
_entity_poly.type
_entity_poly.pdbx_seq_one_letter_code
_entity_poly.pdbx_strand_id
1 'polypeptide(L)'
;MQLEHYIDSWAVEILRKYRATVSDDAPKPQRAKAHAFGYVACALSDPMSFEAYIEVASSSVVTTSFENVDSYFEQGQSFQLWVSEVRDCIRAGGGPPSPWLLFENSVILWCMGHGLAHGMSKGPLRFFPEDLKRDLLGPIIDMSFSSLYRRLGLSFDGFEDRPVIRPPG
;
A
#
# COMPACT_ATOMS: atom_id res chain seq x y z
N MET A 1 -0.96 -18.43 16.55
CA MET A 1 -2.13 -17.55 16.39
C MET A 1 -2.29 -16.39 17.38
N GLN A 2 -1.56 -16.27 18.51
CA GLN A 2 -1.53 -14.98 19.26
C GLN A 2 -0.45 -14.03 18.75
N LEU A 3 0.74 -14.56 18.40
CA LEU A 3 1.86 -13.76 17.91
C LEU A 3 1.59 -13.13 16.54
N GLU A 4 1.08 -13.89 15.58
CA GLU A 4 0.75 -13.42 14.22
C GLU A 4 -0.26 -12.27 14.27
N HIS A 5 -1.34 -12.46 15.06
CA HIS A 5 -2.35 -11.43 15.25
C HIS A 5 -1.82 -10.18 15.96
N TYR A 6 -0.94 -10.36 16.95
CA TYR A 6 -0.30 -9.24 17.65
C TYR A 6 0.60 -8.43 16.70
N ILE A 7 1.45 -9.10 15.91
CA ILE A 7 2.36 -8.43 14.96
C ILE A 7 1.57 -7.77 13.82
N ASP A 8 0.50 -8.40 13.33
CA ASP A 8 -0.40 -7.80 12.32
C ASP A 8 -1.13 -6.56 12.89
N SER A 9 -1.56 -6.60 14.15
CA SER A 9 -2.18 -5.46 14.83
C SER A 9 -1.23 -4.25 14.94
N TRP A 10 0.05 -4.49 15.18
CA TRP A 10 1.08 -3.45 15.15
C TRP A 10 1.18 -2.78 13.77
N ALA A 11 1.20 -3.58 12.69
CA ALA A 11 1.20 -3.03 11.33
C ALA A 11 -0.08 -2.21 11.07
N VAL A 12 -1.25 -2.73 11.45
CA VAL A 12 -2.55 -2.04 11.34
C VAL A 12 -2.54 -0.68 12.04
N GLU A 13 -1.95 -0.56 13.23
CA GLU A 13 -1.89 0.71 13.97
C GLU A 13 -1.12 1.78 13.18
N ILE A 14 0.04 1.42 12.63
CA ILE A 14 0.87 2.36 11.85
C ILE A 14 0.15 2.75 10.56
N LEU A 15 -0.43 1.78 9.84
CA LEU A 15 -1.18 2.04 8.60
C LEU A 15 -2.36 2.99 8.85
N ARG A 16 -3.10 2.78 9.95
CA ARG A 16 -4.18 3.69 10.37
C ARG A 16 -3.67 5.08 10.72
N LYS A 17 -2.53 5.20 11.40
CA LYS A 17 -1.91 6.49 11.72
C LYS A 17 -1.60 7.29 10.46
N TYR A 18 -1.00 6.67 9.46
CA TYR A 18 -0.72 7.33 8.17
C TYR A 18 -2.00 7.64 7.40
N ARG A 19 -2.98 6.74 7.39
CA ARG A 19 -4.29 7.00 6.78
C ARG A 19 -5.01 8.18 7.43
N ALA A 20 -4.84 8.41 8.74
CA ALA A 20 -5.43 9.54 9.46
C ALA A 20 -4.75 10.89 9.18
N THR A 21 -3.60 10.91 8.50
CA THR A 21 -2.94 12.17 8.08
C THR A 21 -3.60 12.85 6.88
N VAL A 22 -4.49 12.13 6.19
CA VAL A 22 -5.30 12.65 5.10
C VAL A 22 -6.77 12.63 5.52
N SER A 23 -7.50 13.68 5.16
CA SER A 23 -8.90 13.86 5.54
C SER A 23 -9.80 12.71 5.04
N ASP A 24 -10.97 12.55 5.66
CA ASP A 24 -11.93 11.51 5.28
C ASP A 24 -12.62 11.78 3.94
N ASP A 25 -12.71 13.06 3.55
CA ASP A 25 -13.18 13.54 2.26
C ASP A 25 -12.09 13.54 1.17
N ALA A 26 -10.85 13.19 1.52
CA ALA A 26 -9.75 13.13 0.55
C ALA A 26 -10.06 12.11 -0.57
N PRO A 27 -9.69 12.40 -1.83
CA PRO A 27 -9.82 11.47 -2.94
C PRO A 27 -9.26 10.08 -2.61
N LYS A 28 -9.96 9.02 -3.01
CA LYS A 28 -9.55 7.62 -2.76
C LYS A 28 -8.09 7.34 -3.15
N PRO A 29 -7.57 7.84 -4.30
CA PRO A 29 -6.14 7.76 -4.61
C PRO A 29 -5.19 8.27 -3.52
N GLN A 30 -5.50 9.41 -2.90
CA GLN A 30 -4.65 10.00 -1.87
C GLN A 30 -4.63 9.15 -0.60
N ARG A 31 -5.76 8.54 -0.24
CA ARG A 31 -5.87 7.62 0.89
C ARG A 31 -5.04 6.36 0.70
N ALA A 32 -5.13 5.75 -0.49
CA ALA A 32 -4.35 4.56 -0.83
C ALA A 32 -2.85 4.86 -0.88
N LYS A 33 -2.45 6.03 -1.39
CA LYS A 33 -1.06 6.51 -1.32
C LYS A 33 -0.60 6.68 0.12
N ALA A 34 -1.37 7.35 0.97
CA ALA A 34 -1.04 7.53 2.39
C ALA A 34 -0.84 6.18 3.11
N HIS A 35 -1.67 5.18 2.80
CA HIS A 35 -1.49 3.81 3.26
C HIS A 35 -0.12 3.24 2.82
N ALA A 36 0.21 3.33 1.52
CA ALA A 36 1.48 2.84 0.99
C ALA A 36 2.71 3.53 1.63
N PHE A 37 2.62 4.84 1.90
CA PHE A 37 3.63 5.57 2.66
C PHE A 37 3.80 4.99 4.06
N GLY A 38 2.70 4.74 4.77
CA GLY A 38 2.73 4.13 6.10
C GLY A 38 3.41 2.77 6.12
N TYR A 39 3.14 1.94 5.11
CA TYR A 39 3.74 0.62 4.97
C TYR A 39 5.27 0.68 4.83
N VAL A 40 5.79 1.56 3.96
CA VAL A 40 7.24 1.76 3.82
C VAL A 40 7.84 2.39 5.07
N ALA A 41 7.12 3.31 5.71
CA ALA A 41 7.57 3.92 6.95
C ALA A 41 7.73 2.91 8.10
N CYS A 42 6.85 1.89 8.20
CA CYS A 42 7.02 0.78 9.15
C CYS A 42 8.42 0.15 9.03
N ALA A 43 8.80 -0.17 7.80
CA ALA A 43 10.08 -0.82 7.51
C ALA A 43 11.28 0.09 7.81
N LEU A 44 11.13 1.41 7.60
CA LEU A 44 12.19 2.37 7.90
C LEU A 44 12.35 2.62 9.40
N SER A 45 11.24 2.68 10.16
CA SER A 45 11.27 2.96 11.60
C SER A 45 11.76 1.77 12.42
N ASP A 46 11.38 0.56 12.02
CA ASP A 46 11.79 -0.68 12.70
C ASP A 46 11.97 -1.83 11.69
N PRO A 47 13.16 -1.90 11.05
CA PRO A 47 13.45 -2.93 10.06
C PRO A 47 13.34 -4.37 10.59
N MET A 48 13.59 -4.58 11.89
CA MET A 48 13.55 -5.92 12.49
C MET A 48 12.10 -6.37 12.72
N SER A 49 11.27 -5.50 13.29
CA SER A 49 9.84 -5.81 13.48
C SER A 49 9.11 -5.94 12.15
N PHE A 50 9.49 -5.17 11.14
CA PHE A 50 8.96 -5.33 9.79
C PHE A 50 9.32 -6.70 9.18
N GLU A 51 10.57 -7.15 9.32
CA GLU A 51 11.01 -8.48 8.86
C GLU A 51 10.22 -9.60 9.55
N ALA A 52 10.08 -9.52 10.89
CA ALA A 52 9.25 -10.46 11.64
C ALA A 52 7.78 -10.44 11.19
N TYR A 53 7.22 -9.26 10.90
CA TYR A 53 5.87 -9.12 10.36
C TYR A 53 5.70 -9.83 9.02
N ILE A 54 6.65 -9.68 8.09
CA ILE A 54 6.54 -10.31 6.77
C ILE A 54 6.68 -11.84 6.86
N GLU A 55 7.57 -12.33 7.72
CA GLU A 55 7.80 -13.77 7.91
C GLU A 55 6.65 -14.45 8.65
N VAL A 56 6.02 -13.77 9.61
CA VAL A 56 5.05 -14.37 10.53
C VAL A 56 3.61 -14.07 10.11
N ALA A 57 3.31 -12.91 9.55
CA ALA A 57 1.95 -12.53 9.14
C ALA A 57 1.60 -12.96 7.69
N SER A 58 2.21 -14.04 7.20
CA SER A 58 1.94 -14.61 5.88
C SER A 58 0.63 -15.41 5.89
N SER A 59 -0.49 -14.69 5.92
CA SER A 59 -1.83 -15.24 5.71
C SER A 59 -2.19 -15.29 4.22
N SER A 60 -3.39 -15.75 3.87
CA SER A 60 -3.80 -15.77 2.45
C SER A 60 -3.80 -14.35 1.87
N VAL A 61 -3.29 -14.21 0.65
CA VAL A 61 -3.33 -12.95 -0.12
C VAL A 61 -4.41 -12.97 -1.20
N VAL A 62 -5.12 -14.09 -1.36
CA VAL A 62 -6.09 -14.29 -2.45
C VAL A 62 -7.43 -13.64 -2.12
N THR A 63 -7.91 -12.78 -3.01
CA THR A 63 -9.22 -12.14 -2.90
C THR A 63 -10.29 -12.97 -3.63
N THR A 64 -11.28 -13.49 -2.90
CA THR A 64 -12.34 -14.32 -3.50
C THR A 64 -13.61 -13.53 -3.84
N SER A 65 -13.75 -12.30 -3.32
CA SER A 65 -14.89 -11.41 -3.60
C SER A 65 -14.43 -9.97 -3.72
N PHE A 66 -15.03 -9.22 -4.65
CA PHE A 66 -14.78 -7.79 -4.80
C PHE A 66 -15.45 -7.00 -3.68
N GLU A 67 -16.65 -7.41 -3.26
CA GLU A 67 -17.44 -6.72 -2.23
C GLU A 67 -17.02 -7.12 -0.82
N ASN A 68 -16.82 -8.43 -0.60
CA ASN A 68 -16.48 -9.00 0.70
C ASN A 68 -14.97 -9.29 0.74
N VAL A 69 -14.20 -8.26 1.11
CA VAL A 69 -12.75 -8.38 1.31
C VAL A 69 -12.45 -9.35 2.47
N ASP A 70 -13.37 -9.47 3.43
CA ASP A 70 -13.38 -10.51 4.45
C ASP A 70 -13.88 -11.82 3.83
N SER A 71 -12.97 -12.56 3.21
CA SER A 71 -13.30 -13.68 2.33
C SER A 71 -12.98 -15.05 2.96
N TYR A 72 -13.30 -16.14 2.26
CA TYR A 72 -13.19 -17.55 2.70
C TYR A 72 -11.82 -17.99 3.28
N PHE A 73 -10.76 -17.23 3.02
CA PHE A 73 -9.44 -17.44 3.59
C PHE A 73 -9.13 -16.31 4.54
N GLU A 74 -8.64 -16.63 5.75
CA GLU A 74 -8.15 -15.61 6.69
C GLU A 74 -6.99 -14.86 6.02
N GLN A 75 -7.26 -13.60 5.65
CA GLN A 75 -6.24 -12.63 5.25
C GLN A 75 -5.83 -11.85 6.50
N GLY A 76 -4.56 -11.44 6.60
CA GLY A 76 -4.13 -10.54 7.68
C GLY A 76 -4.89 -9.21 7.60
N GLN A 77 -5.24 -8.63 8.74
CA GLN A 77 -6.00 -7.40 8.83
C GLN A 77 -5.30 -6.23 8.12
N SER A 78 -3.97 -6.16 8.21
CA SER A 78 -3.19 -5.16 7.46
C SER A 78 -3.37 -5.29 5.95
N PHE A 79 -3.37 -6.52 5.42
CA PHE A 79 -3.58 -6.78 4.01
C PHE A 79 -5.03 -6.53 3.59
N GLN A 80 -6.02 -6.83 4.43
CA GLN A 80 -7.42 -6.50 4.18
C GLN A 80 -7.64 -4.98 4.07
N LEU A 81 -6.99 -4.19 4.92
CA LEU A 81 -7.03 -2.72 4.82
C LEU A 81 -6.43 -2.26 3.48
N TRP A 82 -5.33 -2.89 3.06
CA TRP A 82 -4.69 -2.59 1.78
C TRP A 82 -5.61 -2.90 0.59
N VAL A 83 -6.16 -4.12 0.54
CA VAL A 83 -7.12 -4.53 -0.50
C VAL A 83 -8.35 -3.62 -0.53
N SER A 84 -8.82 -3.17 0.63
CA SER A 84 -9.95 -2.23 0.73
C SER A 84 -9.65 -0.87 0.09
N GLU A 85 -8.47 -0.30 0.31
CA GLU A 85 -8.08 0.98 -0.31
C GLU A 85 -7.94 0.84 -1.84
N VAL A 86 -7.43 -0.30 -2.33
CA VAL A 86 -7.35 -0.58 -3.78
C VAL A 86 -8.74 -0.73 -4.39
N ARG A 87 -9.63 -1.49 -3.74
CA ARG A 87 -11.03 -1.65 -4.16
C ARG A 87 -11.73 -0.30 -4.25
N ASP A 88 -11.58 0.53 -3.23
CA ASP A 88 -12.17 1.86 -3.19
C ASP A 88 -11.64 2.76 -4.32
N CYS A 89 -10.35 2.64 -4.69
CA CYS A 89 -9.79 3.33 -5.86
C CYS A 89 -10.39 2.80 -7.17
N ILE A 90 -10.48 1.49 -7.37
CA ILE A 90 -11.07 0.90 -8.57
C ILE A 90 -12.52 1.39 -8.72
N ARG A 91 -13.32 1.32 -7.65
CA ARG A 91 -14.72 1.75 -7.66
C ARG A 91 -14.86 3.25 -7.94
N ALA A 92 -14.14 4.10 -7.22
CA ALA A 92 -14.20 5.55 -7.42
C ALA A 92 -13.71 5.97 -8.81
N GLY A 93 -12.79 5.20 -9.38
CA GLY A 93 -12.24 5.41 -10.71
C GLY A 93 -13.14 4.95 -11.87
N GLY A 94 -14.30 4.36 -11.59
CA GLY A 94 -15.18 3.77 -12.61
C GLY A 94 -14.72 2.41 -13.14
N GLY A 95 -13.79 1.75 -12.45
CA GLY A 95 -13.25 0.45 -12.84
C GLY A 95 -14.21 -0.72 -12.59
N PRO A 96 -14.01 -1.85 -13.28
CA PRO A 96 -14.89 -3.02 -13.18
C PRO A 96 -14.78 -3.73 -11.81
N PRO A 97 -15.91 -4.16 -11.21
CA PRO A 97 -15.92 -4.88 -9.94
C PRO A 97 -15.56 -6.37 -10.14
N SER A 98 -14.26 -6.66 -10.27
CA SER A 98 -13.73 -8.01 -10.49
C SER A 98 -12.82 -8.43 -9.33
N PRO A 99 -13.10 -9.56 -8.64
CA PRO A 99 -12.23 -10.08 -7.59
C PRO A 99 -10.81 -10.36 -8.09
N TRP A 100 -10.68 -10.85 -9.32
CA TRP A 100 -9.38 -11.14 -9.93
C TRP A 100 -8.59 -9.87 -10.21
N LEU A 101 -9.24 -8.82 -10.74
CA LEU A 101 -8.57 -7.53 -10.94
C LEU A 101 -8.18 -6.90 -9.60
N LEU A 102 -9.03 -7.01 -8.57
CA LEU A 102 -8.71 -6.53 -7.24
C LEU A 102 -7.51 -7.26 -6.66
N PHE A 103 -7.47 -8.60 -6.77
CA PHE A 103 -6.34 -9.42 -6.35
C PHE A 103 -5.04 -9.02 -7.06
N GLU A 104 -5.02 -9.05 -8.39
CA GLU A 104 -3.81 -8.74 -9.18
C GLU A 104 -3.25 -7.37 -8.83
N ASN A 105 -4.11 -6.35 -8.79
CA ASN A 105 -3.66 -4.98 -8.58
C ASN A 105 -3.26 -4.72 -7.12
N SER A 106 -3.91 -5.36 -6.16
CA SER A 106 -3.50 -5.30 -4.76
C SER A 106 -2.12 -5.94 -4.57
N VAL A 107 -1.88 -7.10 -5.17
CA VAL A 107 -0.58 -7.79 -5.09
C VAL A 107 0.51 -6.99 -5.80
N ILE A 108 0.26 -6.46 -7.00
CA ILE A 108 1.25 -5.66 -7.75
C ILE A 108 1.72 -4.45 -6.94
N LEU A 109 0.77 -3.67 -6.41
CA LEU A 109 1.08 -2.49 -5.59
C LEU A 109 1.75 -2.88 -4.27
N TRP A 110 1.31 -3.96 -3.62
CA TRP A 110 1.96 -4.50 -2.44
C TRP A 110 3.41 -4.90 -2.73
N CYS A 111 3.68 -5.62 -3.82
CA CYS A 111 5.04 -6.00 -4.23
C CYS A 111 5.94 -4.78 -4.48
N MET A 112 5.41 -3.71 -5.08
CA MET A 112 6.18 -2.47 -5.27
C MET A 112 6.50 -1.79 -3.94
N GLY A 113 5.52 -1.64 -3.06
CA GLY A 113 5.73 -1.10 -1.71
C GLY A 113 6.68 -1.95 -0.88
N HIS A 114 6.55 -3.28 -0.97
CA HIS A 114 7.41 -4.25 -0.30
C HIS A 114 8.85 -4.23 -0.79
N GLY A 115 9.06 -4.18 -2.11
CA GLY A 115 10.40 -4.04 -2.70
C GLY A 115 11.09 -2.76 -2.25
N LEU A 116 10.35 -1.65 -2.18
CA LEU A 116 10.86 -0.37 -1.70
C LEU A 116 11.19 -0.40 -0.20
N ALA A 117 10.26 -0.92 0.61
CA ALA A 117 10.41 -1.10 2.05
C ALA A 117 11.65 -1.93 2.37
N HIS A 118 11.76 -3.12 1.77
CA HIS A 118 12.90 -4.01 1.94
C HIS A 118 14.20 -3.37 1.44
N GLY A 119 14.17 -2.76 0.24
CA GLY A 119 15.32 -2.10 -0.38
C GLY A 119 15.92 -1.00 0.51
N MET A 120 15.08 -0.15 1.11
CA MET A 120 15.49 1.00 1.91
C MET A 120 15.78 0.69 3.39
N SER A 121 15.22 -0.39 3.94
CA SER A 121 15.42 -0.78 5.35
C SER A 121 16.59 -1.75 5.53
N LYS A 122 16.67 -2.78 4.68
CA LYS A 122 17.61 -3.90 4.79
C LYS A 122 18.42 -4.16 3.52
N GLY A 123 17.93 -3.70 2.37
CA GLY A 123 18.56 -3.91 1.08
C GLY A 123 19.70 -2.92 0.77
N PRO A 124 20.16 -2.89 -0.49
CA PRO A 124 21.26 -2.02 -0.92
C PRO A 124 21.00 -0.52 -0.71
N LEU A 125 19.72 -0.09 -0.76
CA LEU A 125 19.36 1.32 -0.59
C LEU A 125 19.40 1.76 0.88
N ARG A 126 19.65 0.85 1.84
CA ARG A 126 19.72 1.19 3.28
C ARG A 126 20.81 2.22 3.60
N PHE A 127 21.85 2.29 2.77
CA PHE A 127 22.97 3.21 2.93
C PHE A 127 22.71 4.60 2.34
N PHE A 128 21.57 4.82 1.69
CA PHE A 128 21.21 6.16 1.21
C PHE A 128 20.90 7.09 2.40
N PRO A 129 21.20 8.39 2.27
CA PRO A 129 20.75 9.39 3.25
C PRO A 129 19.24 9.33 3.47
N GLU A 130 18.77 9.60 4.69
CA GLU A 130 17.33 9.57 5.01
C GLU A 130 16.52 10.53 4.13
N ASP A 131 17.05 11.73 3.89
CA ASP A 131 16.40 12.73 3.03
C ASP A 131 16.23 12.18 1.61
N LEU A 132 17.26 11.53 1.05
CA LEU A 132 17.18 10.89 -0.26
C LEU A 132 16.13 9.76 -0.28
N LYS A 133 16.01 8.95 0.78
CA LYS A 133 14.98 7.92 0.86
C LYS A 133 13.56 8.53 0.86
N ARG A 134 13.37 9.62 1.60
CA ARG A 134 12.09 10.35 1.68
C ARG A 134 11.75 10.98 0.33
N ASP A 135 12.72 11.59 -0.34
CA ASP A 135 12.55 12.23 -1.64
C ASP A 135 12.21 11.24 -2.75
N LEU A 136 12.71 9.99 -2.66
CA LEU A 136 12.40 8.92 -3.59
C LEU A 136 11.02 8.28 -3.35
N LEU A 137 10.53 8.29 -2.11
CA LEU A 137 9.33 7.55 -1.71
C LEU A 137 8.08 8.05 -2.45
N GLY A 138 7.87 9.36 -2.49
CA GLY A 138 6.70 9.96 -3.13
C GLY A 138 6.61 9.69 -4.63
N PRO A 139 7.65 10.00 -5.43
CA PRO A 139 7.64 9.73 -6.87
C PRO A 139 7.45 8.26 -7.22
N ILE A 140 8.04 7.33 -6.45
CA ILE A 140 7.89 5.90 -6.70
C ILE A 140 6.45 5.44 -6.40
N ILE A 141 5.89 5.83 -5.25
CA ILE A 141 4.50 5.53 -4.91
C ILE A 141 3.56 6.14 -5.96
N ASP A 142 3.78 7.39 -6.36
CA ASP A 142 2.97 8.04 -7.39
C ASP A 142 3.00 7.23 -8.69
N MET A 143 4.20 6.89 -9.19
CA MET A 143 4.36 6.10 -10.41
C MET A 143 3.65 4.73 -10.32
N SER A 144 3.79 4.06 -9.17
CA SER A 144 3.12 2.78 -8.88
C SER A 144 1.60 2.87 -9.03
N PHE A 145 0.99 3.90 -8.46
CA PHE A 145 -0.45 4.14 -8.56
C PHE A 145 -0.88 4.66 -9.93
N SER A 146 -0.12 5.56 -10.57
CA SER A 146 -0.38 6.03 -11.93
C SER A 146 -0.43 4.87 -12.93
N SER A 147 0.47 3.89 -12.78
CA SER A 147 0.48 2.68 -13.61
C SER A 147 -0.84 1.89 -13.48
N LEU A 148 -1.33 1.71 -12.25
CA LEU A 148 -2.64 1.09 -12.00
C LEU A 148 -3.76 1.87 -12.70
N TYR A 149 -3.83 3.18 -12.46
CA TYR A 149 -4.92 4.01 -12.95
C TYR A 149 -5.00 3.99 -14.47
N ARG A 150 -3.86 4.09 -15.15
CA ARG A 150 -3.78 4.02 -16.61
C ARG A 150 -4.11 2.64 -17.15
N ARG A 151 -3.59 1.57 -16.54
CA ARG A 151 -3.86 0.19 -16.96
C ARG A 151 -5.36 -0.14 -16.92
N LEU A 152 -6.06 0.38 -15.91
CA LEU A 152 -7.49 0.13 -15.72
C LEU A 152 -8.41 1.21 -16.31
N GLY A 153 -7.84 2.26 -16.91
CA GLY A 153 -8.62 3.39 -17.45
C GLY A 153 -9.40 4.16 -16.39
N LEU A 154 -8.87 4.25 -15.16
CA LEU A 154 -9.55 4.91 -14.04
C LEU A 154 -9.48 6.43 -14.17
N SER A 155 -10.60 7.09 -13.87
CA SER A 155 -10.71 8.55 -13.83
C SER A 155 -11.30 9.01 -12.50
N PHE A 156 -10.71 10.05 -11.91
CA PHE A 156 -11.10 10.53 -10.58
C PHE A 156 -11.43 12.02 -10.65
N ASP A 157 -12.62 12.40 -10.20
CA ASP A 157 -13.03 13.81 -10.15
C ASP A 157 -12.11 14.60 -9.22
N GLY A 158 -11.60 15.74 -9.71
CA GLY A 158 -10.73 16.63 -8.92
C GLY A 158 -9.34 16.06 -8.59
N PHE A 159 -8.96 14.92 -9.18
CA PHE A 159 -7.63 14.32 -9.02
C PHE A 159 -6.96 14.16 -10.38
N GLU A 160 -5.88 14.91 -10.59
CA GLU A 160 -5.02 14.71 -11.75
C GLU A 160 -3.93 13.68 -11.41
N ASP A 161 -3.87 12.61 -12.20
CA ASP A 161 -2.79 11.62 -12.17
C ASP A 161 -1.48 12.22 -12.72
N ARG A 162 -0.83 13.09 -11.92
CA ARG A 162 0.49 13.61 -12.21
C ARG A 162 1.52 12.85 -11.36
N PRO A 163 2.40 12.03 -11.94
CA PRO A 163 3.58 11.58 -11.22
C PRO A 163 4.39 12.83 -10.85
N VAL A 164 4.60 13.09 -9.56
CA VAL A 164 5.43 14.20 -9.10
C VAL A 164 6.89 13.82 -9.32
N ILE A 165 7.35 13.91 -10.57
CA ILE A 165 8.78 13.85 -10.89
C ILE A 165 9.29 15.29 -10.78
N ARG A 166 9.65 15.73 -9.57
CA ARG A 166 10.51 16.91 -9.45
C ARG A 166 11.95 16.46 -9.71
N PRO A 167 12.67 17.05 -10.67
CA PRO A 167 14.10 16.82 -10.76
C PRO A 167 14.76 17.29 -9.46
N PRO A 168 15.81 16.62 -8.97
CA PRO A 168 16.60 17.13 -7.87
C PRO A 168 17.18 18.50 -8.29
N GLY A 169 16.91 19.52 -7.48
CA GLY A 169 17.51 20.85 -7.59
C GLY A 169 18.83 20.93 -6.84
#